data_AF-A0A366INJ6-F1
#
_entry.id   AF-A0A366INJ6-F1
#
_cell.length_a   1.000
_cell.length_b   1.000
_cell.length_c   1.000
_cell.angle_alpha   90.00
_cell.angle_beta   90.00
_cell.angle_gamma   90.00
#
_symmetry.space_group_name_H-M   'P 1'
#
loop_
_entity.id
_entity.type
_entity.pdbx_description
1 polymer ?
#
loop_
_entity_poly.entity_id
_entity_poly.type
_entity_poly.pdbx_seq_one_letter_code
_entity_poly.pdbx_strand_id
1 'polypeptide(L)'
;MTDDLTAWLAERKRVHAAATDGPWHAMEFEDAPGDWGVPIIDGGEPGSMKAHVTAYAMTFGNVPQTKKDAESIVDAHNTLPRLLAAVEAVLGLHTPEEYAQGPDYCYECEHRWPCATVEAIRAALLEGGES
;
A
#
# COMPACT_ATOMS: atom_id res chain seq x y z
N MET A 1 19.29 -9.28 5.06
CA MET A 1 18.93 -7.84 5.26
C MET A 1 17.97 -7.36 4.18
N THR A 2 18.22 -7.65 2.91
CA THR A 2 17.23 -7.55 1.82
C THR A 2 16.03 -8.48 2.02
N ASP A 3 16.19 -9.56 2.79
CA ASP A 3 15.11 -10.52 3.09
C ASP A 3 13.95 -9.87 3.86
N ASP A 4 14.22 -8.96 4.80
CA ASP A 4 13.19 -8.28 5.59
C ASP A 4 12.35 -7.33 4.71
N LEU A 5 13.01 -6.61 3.79
CA LEU A 5 12.34 -5.75 2.80
C LEU A 5 11.50 -6.57 1.82
N THR A 6 12.04 -7.67 1.33
CA THR A 6 11.33 -8.57 0.41
C THR A 6 10.10 -9.17 1.08
N ALA A 7 10.24 -9.64 2.32
CA ALA A 7 9.13 -10.18 3.10
C ALA A 7 8.06 -9.11 3.36
N TRP A 8 8.46 -7.88 3.70
CA TRP A 8 7.52 -6.78 3.93
C TRP A 8 6.73 -6.43 2.66
N LEU A 9 7.42 -6.30 1.50
CA LEU A 9 6.77 -6.00 0.22
C LEU A 9 5.81 -7.10 -0.21
N ALA A 10 6.23 -8.36 -0.09
CA ALA A 10 5.39 -9.52 -0.36
C ALA A 10 4.15 -9.54 0.53
N GLU A 11 4.30 -9.23 1.81
CA GLU A 11 3.19 -9.16 2.76
C GLU A 11 2.22 -8.02 2.43
N ARG A 12 2.71 -6.82 2.09
CA ARG A 12 1.83 -5.70 1.68
C ARG A 12 1.06 -6.01 0.40
N LYS A 13 1.70 -6.66 -0.58
CA LYS A 13 1.03 -7.15 -1.79
C LYS A 13 -0.03 -8.21 -1.47
N ARG A 14 0.28 -9.15 -0.58
CA ARG A 14 -0.66 -10.20 -0.15
C ARG A 14 -1.89 -9.60 0.53
N VAL A 15 -1.68 -8.63 1.42
CA VAL A 15 -2.77 -7.92 2.11
C VAL A 15 -3.63 -7.16 1.10
N HIS A 16 -3.02 -6.44 0.16
CA HIS A 16 -3.74 -5.70 -0.88
C HIS A 16 -4.55 -6.64 -1.81
N ALA A 17 -3.94 -7.73 -2.28
CA ALA A 17 -4.58 -8.71 -3.15
C ALA A 17 -5.68 -9.54 -2.47
N ALA A 18 -5.75 -9.54 -1.14
CA ALA A 18 -6.84 -10.16 -0.39
C ALA A 18 -8.12 -9.29 -0.37
N ALA A 19 -8.02 -8.02 -0.75
CA ALA A 19 -9.18 -7.17 -0.97
C ALA A 19 -9.85 -7.50 -2.31
N THR A 20 -11.08 -7.03 -2.53
CA THR A 20 -11.77 -7.20 -3.82
C THR A 20 -11.08 -6.44 -4.95
N ASP A 21 -11.23 -6.95 -6.18
CA ASP A 21 -10.40 -6.56 -7.34
C ASP A 21 -10.55 -5.08 -7.77
N GLY A 22 -11.66 -4.42 -7.44
CA GLY A 22 -11.90 -3.02 -7.85
C GLY A 22 -12.35 -2.87 -9.32
N PRO A 23 -12.41 -1.63 -9.84
CA PRO A 23 -11.96 -0.37 -9.23
C PRO A 23 -12.85 0.09 -8.08
N TRP A 24 -12.23 0.70 -7.07
CA TRP A 24 -12.92 1.17 -5.88
C TRP A 24 -13.42 2.59 -6.10
N HIS A 25 -14.61 2.90 -5.60
CA HIS A 25 -15.20 4.24 -5.67
C HIS A 25 -15.79 4.66 -4.33
N ALA A 26 -15.55 5.91 -3.95
CA ALA A 26 -16.26 6.55 -2.85
C ALA A 26 -17.64 6.99 -3.37
N MET A 27 -18.70 6.62 -2.66
CA MET A 27 -20.06 7.06 -3.01
C MET A 27 -20.53 8.16 -2.08
N GLU A 28 -21.31 9.09 -2.65
CA GLU A 28 -22.17 9.98 -1.88
C GLU A 28 -23.47 9.21 -1.58
N PHE A 29 -23.63 8.73 -0.36
CA PHE A 29 -24.95 8.44 0.16
C PHE A 29 -25.37 9.62 1.02
N GLU A 30 -26.62 10.04 0.91
CA GLU A 30 -27.22 10.89 1.95
C GLU A 30 -27.22 10.07 3.23
N ASP A 31 -26.54 10.57 4.27
CA ASP A 31 -26.55 9.97 5.59
C ASP A 31 -28.00 9.71 6.00
N ALA A 32 -28.40 8.44 6.06
CA ALA A 32 -29.66 8.11 6.71
C ALA A 32 -29.51 8.53 8.18
N PRO A 33 -30.52 9.12 8.83
CA PRO A 33 -30.42 9.51 10.23
C PRO A 33 -30.01 8.30 11.10
N GLY A 34 -28.80 8.33 11.65
CA GLY A 34 -28.23 7.25 12.44
C GLY A 34 -27.25 6.32 11.71
N ASP A 35 -26.94 6.59 10.45
CA ASP A 35 -25.82 5.95 9.74
C ASP A 35 -24.50 6.67 10.07
N TRP A 36 -23.49 5.91 10.43
CA TRP A 36 -22.19 6.42 10.92
C TRP A 36 -21.02 6.02 10.01
N GLY A 37 -21.31 5.55 8.79
CA GLY A 37 -20.29 5.07 7.86
C GLY A 37 -20.38 5.74 6.49
N VAL A 38 -19.24 5.85 5.81
CA VAL A 38 -19.18 6.22 4.40
C VAL A 38 -19.02 4.93 3.58
N PRO A 39 -19.90 4.63 2.62
CA PRO A 39 -19.83 3.40 1.84
C PRO A 39 -18.72 3.45 0.78
N ILE A 40 -18.01 2.33 0.64
CA ILE A 40 -17.07 2.10 -0.46
C ILE A 40 -17.54 0.89 -1.26
N ILE A 41 -17.50 1.01 -2.60
CA ILE A 41 -17.92 -0.06 -3.53
C ILE A 41 -16.84 -0.44 -4.53
N ASP A 42 -16.88 -1.71 -4.91
CA ASP A 42 -16.13 -2.30 -6.01
C ASP A 42 -16.92 -2.14 -7.32
N GLY A 43 -16.72 -1.01 -8.02
CA GLY A 43 -16.98 -0.81 -9.46
C GLY A 43 -18.36 -1.18 -10.03
N GLY A 44 -19.31 -1.58 -9.20
CA GLY A 44 -20.62 -2.06 -9.62
C GLY A 44 -21.58 -0.92 -9.93
N GLU A 45 -22.56 -1.17 -10.79
CA GLU A 45 -23.66 -0.23 -11.02
C GLU A 45 -24.40 0.05 -9.70
N PRO A 46 -24.76 1.31 -9.38
CA PRO A 46 -25.51 1.65 -8.17
C PRO A 46 -26.76 0.75 -7.99
N GLY A 47 -26.87 0.09 -6.83
CA GLY A 47 -27.98 -0.83 -6.52
C GLY A 47 -27.79 -2.28 -7.00
N SER A 48 -26.68 -2.63 -7.65
CA SER A 48 -26.33 -4.02 -7.96
C SER A 48 -25.72 -4.74 -6.75
N MET A 49 -25.81 -6.08 -6.70
CA MET A 49 -25.14 -6.90 -5.68
C MET A 49 -23.60 -6.71 -5.66
N LYS A 50 -23.02 -6.28 -6.78
CA LYS A 50 -21.61 -5.87 -6.87
C LYS A 50 -21.36 -4.47 -6.26
N ALA A 51 -22.36 -3.60 -6.29
CA ALA A 51 -22.39 -2.32 -5.58
C ALA A 51 -22.90 -2.42 -4.14
N HIS A 52 -23.15 -3.62 -3.60
CA HIS A 52 -23.43 -3.74 -2.18
C HIS A 52 -22.15 -3.39 -1.39
N VAL A 53 -22.32 -2.42 -0.48
CA VAL A 53 -21.31 -1.83 0.42
C VAL A 53 -20.36 -2.92 0.92
N THR A 54 -19.13 -2.93 0.37
CA THR A 54 -18.13 -3.95 0.70
C THR A 54 -17.44 -3.61 2.04
N ALA A 55 -17.51 -2.35 2.45
CA ALA A 55 -17.10 -1.93 3.78
C ALA A 55 -18.01 -0.81 4.27
N TYR A 56 -18.72 -1.06 5.38
CA TYR A 56 -18.77 -0.02 6.40
C TYR A 56 -17.32 0.18 6.80
N ALA A 57 -16.70 1.28 6.36
CA ALA A 57 -15.35 1.63 6.76
C ALA A 57 -15.29 1.49 8.29
N MET A 58 -14.61 0.44 8.73
CA MET A 58 -14.26 0.05 10.08
C MET A 58 -14.94 0.90 11.16
N THR A 59 -15.86 0.34 11.96
CA THR A 59 -16.38 1.01 13.16
C THR A 59 -15.25 1.18 14.19
N PHE A 60 -14.40 2.19 14.00
CA PHE A 60 -13.56 2.74 15.04
C PHE A 60 -14.45 3.68 15.85
N GLY A 61 -14.62 3.35 17.13
CA GLY A 61 -15.64 3.95 17.98
C GLY A 61 -15.77 5.46 17.84
N ASN A 62 -16.99 5.96 17.67
CA ASN A 62 -17.39 7.37 17.72
C ASN A 62 -16.51 8.40 16.98
N VAL A 63 -15.67 8.01 16.02
CA VAL A 63 -14.95 8.96 15.17
C VAL A 63 -15.83 9.24 13.95
N PRO A 64 -16.23 10.50 13.69
CA PRO A 64 -16.96 10.85 12.48
C PRO A 64 -16.14 10.47 11.25
N GLN A 65 -16.66 9.56 10.45
CA GLN A 65 -16.12 9.22 9.13
C GLN A 65 -16.56 10.29 8.14
N THR A 66 -15.67 10.70 7.25
CA THR A 66 -15.95 11.72 6.22
C THR A 66 -15.82 11.14 4.83
N LYS A 67 -16.44 11.79 3.83
CA LYS A 67 -16.22 11.47 2.41
C LYS A 67 -14.72 11.44 2.05
N LYS A 68 -13.94 12.33 2.66
CA LYS A 68 -12.48 12.43 2.45
C LYS A 68 -11.74 11.18 2.91
N ASP A 69 -12.22 10.50 3.95
CA ASP A 69 -11.61 9.25 4.42
C ASP A 69 -11.84 8.12 3.39
N ALA A 70 -13.06 8.02 2.85
CA ALA A 70 -13.37 7.07 1.79
C ALA A 70 -12.57 7.35 0.50
N GLU A 71 -12.46 8.62 0.09
CA GLU A 71 -11.63 9.03 -1.05
C GLU A 71 -10.15 8.64 -0.82
N SER A 72 -9.62 8.83 0.38
CA SER A 72 -8.24 8.48 0.73
C SER A 72 -7.99 6.97 0.68
N ILE A 73 -8.93 6.16 1.16
CA ILE A 73 -8.86 4.69 1.10
C ILE A 73 -8.89 4.22 -0.36
N VAL A 74 -9.80 4.77 -1.16
CA VAL A 74 -9.91 4.46 -2.59
C VAL A 74 -8.63 4.81 -3.34
N ASP A 75 -8.07 6.00 -3.09
CA ASP A 75 -6.80 6.42 -3.69
C ASP A 75 -5.66 5.48 -3.29
N ALA A 76 -5.54 5.15 -2.00
CA ALA A 76 -4.54 4.21 -1.52
C ALA A 76 -4.67 2.84 -2.18
N HIS A 77 -5.90 2.32 -2.32
CA HIS A 77 -6.12 1.02 -2.94
C HIS A 77 -5.71 0.99 -4.42
N ASN A 78 -5.97 2.08 -5.14
CA ASN A 78 -5.65 2.20 -6.56
C ASN A 78 -4.17 2.53 -6.82
N THR A 79 -3.48 3.19 -5.89
CA THR A 79 -2.10 3.68 -6.07
C THR A 79 -1.04 2.77 -5.43
N LEU A 80 -1.36 2.09 -4.32
CA LEU A 80 -0.42 1.28 -3.57
C LEU A 80 0.26 0.18 -4.42
N PRO A 81 -0.42 -0.57 -5.31
CA PRO A 81 0.24 -1.57 -6.14
C PRO A 81 1.34 -0.99 -7.03
N ARG A 82 1.11 0.19 -7.59
CA ARG A 82 2.09 0.89 -8.43
C ARG A 82 3.27 1.38 -7.60
N LEU A 83 3.01 1.88 -6.39
CA LEU A 83 4.06 2.29 -5.47
C LEU A 83 4.94 1.10 -5.04
N LEU A 84 4.33 -0.01 -4.65
CA LEU A 84 5.07 -1.23 -4.26
C LEU A 84 5.93 -1.76 -5.42
N ALA A 85 5.38 -1.77 -6.65
CA ALA A 85 6.13 -2.16 -7.84
C ALA A 85 7.32 -1.22 -8.13
N ALA A 86 7.15 0.08 -7.91
CA ALA A 86 8.24 1.05 -8.07
C ALA A 86 9.36 0.82 -7.04
N VAL A 87 9.02 0.55 -5.78
CA VAL A 87 9.99 0.24 -4.73
C VAL A 87 10.76 -1.04 -5.05
N GLU A 88 10.07 -2.10 -5.48
CA GLU A 88 10.71 -3.35 -5.90
C GLU A 88 11.65 -3.15 -7.09
N ALA A 89 11.25 -2.34 -8.07
CA ALA A 89 12.10 -2.06 -9.22
C ALA A 89 13.40 -1.36 -8.78
N VAL A 90 13.33 -0.39 -7.86
CA VAL A 90 14.51 0.27 -7.29
C VAL A 90 15.38 -0.71 -6.51
N LEU A 91 14.79 -1.55 -5.66
CA LEU A 91 15.53 -2.57 -4.91
C LEU A 91 16.16 -3.63 -5.84
N GLY A 92 15.54 -3.92 -6.98
CA GLY A 92 16.08 -4.83 -7.99
C GLY A 92 17.29 -4.27 -8.74
N LEU A 93 17.43 -2.94 -8.81
CA LEU A 93 18.65 -2.29 -9.35
C LEU A 93 19.79 -2.34 -8.32
N HIS A 94 19.48 -2.17 -7.04
CA HIS A 94 20.49 -2.15 -5.98
C HIS A 94 20.71 -3.54 -5.39
N THR A 95 21.71 -4.26 -5.91
CA THR A 95 22.13 -5.58 -5.41
C THR A 95 23.59 -5.60 -4.98
N PRO A 96 24.03 -6.56 -4.14
CA PRO A 96 25.45 -6.80 -3.91
C PRO A 96 26.17 -7.13 -5.23
N GLU A 97 27.39 -6.64 -5.42
CA GLU A 97 28.23 -6.96 -6.56
C GLU A 97 28.98 -8.27 -6.33
N GLU A 98 28.77 -9.28 -7.18
CA GLU A 98 29.41 -10.59 -6.95
C GLU A 98 30.87 -10.68 -7.41
N TYR A 99 31.29 -9.86 -8.39
CA TYR A 99 32.52 -10.14 -9.15
C TYR A 99 33.62 -9.07 -9.01
N ALA A 100 33.35 -7.79 -9.27
CA ALA A 100 34.43 -6.80 -9.42
C ALA A 100 34.98 -6.28 -8.09
N GLN A 101 34.23 -5.43 -7.38
CA GLN A 101 34.62 -4.90 -6.07
C GLN A 101 34.26 -5.88 -4.93
N GLY A 102 33.44 -6.89 -5.22
CA GLY A 102 33.02 -7.94 -4.30
C GLY A 102 31.72 -7.60 -3.55
N PRO A 103 31.16 -8.58 -2.80
CA PRO A 103 29.79 -8.51 -2.27
C PRO A 103 29.57 -7.43 -1.20
N ASP A 104 30.65 -6.77 -0.78
CA ASP A 104 30.63 -5.62 0.12
C ASP A 104 30.32 -4.30 -0.61
N TYR A 105 30.07 -4.33 -1.93
CA TYR A 105 29.72 -3.18 -2.75
C TYR A 105 28.40 -3.41 -3.49
N CYS A 106 27.69 -2.32 -3.77
CA CYS A 106 26.46 -2.30 -4.56
C CYS A 106 26.84 -2.28 -6.05
N TYR A 107 26.25 -3.18 -6.83
CA TYR A 107 26.48 -3.28 -8.27
C TYR A 107 26.13 -1.98 -9.02
N GLU A 108 24.98 -1.38 -8.72
CA GLU A 108 24.50 -0.21 -9.46
C GLU A 108 25.26 1.09 -9.14
N CYS A 109 25.66 1.30 -7.89
CA CYS A 109 26.21 2.59 -7.46
C CYS A 109 27.65 2.54 -6.95
N GLU A 110 28.29 1.37 -6.98
CA GLU A 110 29.69 1.14 -6.59
C GLU A 110 30.06 1.66 -5.18
N HIS A 111 29.06 1.79 -4.31
CA HIS A 111 29.24 2.14 -2.90
C HIS A 111 29.14 0.91 -2.03
N ARG A 112 29.63 1.01 -0.79
CA ARG A 112 29.53 -0.08 0.19
C ARG A 112 28.08 -0.58 0.32
N TRP A 113 27.93 -1.91 0.27
CA TRP A 113 26.67 -2.60 0.45
C TRP A 113 26.34 -2.81 1.94
N PRO A 114 25.07 -2.66 2.35
CA PRO A 114 23.98 -2.06 1.58
C PRO A 114 24.21 -0.57 1.37
N CYS A 115 23.91 -0.09 0.16
CA CYS A 115 24.12 1.31 -0.17
C CYS A 115 23.07 2.20 0.49
N ALA A 116 23.33 3.51 0.54
CA ALA A 116 22.47 4.50 1.18
C ALA A 116 21.00 4.44 0.70
N THR A 117 20.73 4.13 -0.57
CA THR A 117 19.36 3.95 -1.09
C THR A 117 18.62 2.80 -0.39
N VAL A 118 19.26 1.64 -0.27
CA VAL A 118 18.65 0.45 0.36
C VAL A 118 18.40 0.71 1.84
N GLU A 119 19.35 1.33 2.53
CA GLU A 119 19.19 1.71 3.94
C GLU A 119 18.06 2.72 4.15
N ALA A 120 17.95 3.73 3.28
CA ALA A 120 16.88 4.72 3.36
C ALA A 120 15.49 4.08 3.18
N ILE A 121 15.35 3.16 2.21
CA ILE A 121 14.09 2.43 2.00
C ILE A 121 13.80 1.52 3.20
N ARG A 122 14.82 0.83 3.72
CA ARG A 122 14.71 -0.02 4.92
C ARG A 122 14.19 0.78 6.12
N ALA A 123 14.81 1.92 6.42
CA ALA A 123 14.39 2.78 7.52
C ALA A 123 12.95 3.27 7.33
N ALA A 124 12.60 3.75 6.13
CA ALA A 124 11.27 4.26 5.84
C ALA A 124 10.16 3.21 5.99
N LEU A 125 10.41 1.96 5.58
CA LEU A 125 9.38 0.91 5.56
C LEU A 125 9.33 0.06 6.83
N LEU A 126 10.46 -0.15 7.51
CA LEU A 126 10.57 -1.05 8.66
C LEU A 126 10.68 -0.32 10.01
N GLU A 127 11.18 0.91 10.03
CA GLU A 127 11.51 1.63 11.28
C GLU A 127 10.59 2.86 11.49
N GLY A 128 9.94 3.38 10.45
CA GLY A 128 9.09 4.59 10.47
C GLY A 128 7.60 4.38 10.71
N GLY A 129 7.17 3.25 11.31
CA GLY A 129 5.75 2.87 11.45
C GLY A 129 4.95 3.53 12.58
N GLU A 130 5.52 4.47 13.33
CA GLU A 130 4.83 5.22 14.39
C GLU A 130 4.86 6.73 14.06
N SER A 131 3.78 7.22 13.45
CA SER A 131 3.47 8.65 13.34
C SER A 131 1.97 8.87 13.46
#